data_AF-A0A4U0YRF4-F1
#
_entry.id   AF-A0A4U0YRF4-F1
#
_cell.length_a   1.000
_cell.length_b   1.000
_cell.length_c   1.000
_cell.angle_alpha   90.00
_cell.angle_beta   90.00
_cell.angle_gamma   90.00
#
_symmetry.space_group_name_H-M   'P 1'
#
loop_
_entity.id
_entity.type
_entity.pdbx_description
1 polymer ?
#
loop_
_entity_poly.entity_id
_entity_poly.type
_entity_poly.pdbx_seq_one_letter_code
_entity_poly.pdbx_strand_id
1 'polypeptide(L)'
;MLEKPEIRARLDALLPLAEGFDRSWSFSAAGVEARALFFLPPTRPALTGLLAAAEGLGMSEATIAGFRAALPGADALGLTLSQGGSVRLYLQYWERMVQRVLAGDLAPAPLYLGFKQFPDGTGRNDVYHCLPMAPEAEYRPVLEAALTGFGCTPDAVARLLEPLTPDRCIWTRTEGPGRASWLATLRRAEIPAGDLAA
;
A
#
# COMPACT_ATOMS: atom_id res chain seq x y z
N MET A 1 -8.36 21.39 -0.90
CA MET A 1 -9.04 20.38 -0.05
C MET A 1 -8.57 20.45 1.41
N LEU A 2 -7.25 20.43 1.69
CA LEU A 2 -6.70 20.61 3.05
C LEU A 2 -6.85 22.02 3.65
N GLU A 3 -7.26 23.00 2.83
CA GLU A 3 -7.49 24.39 3.26
C GLU A 3 -8.77 24.57 4.06
N LYS A 4 -9.63 23.54 4.11
CA LYS A 4 -10.85 23.52 4.91
C LYS A 4 -10.50 23.20 6.38
N PRO A 5 -10.70 24.14 7.32
CA PRO A 5 -10.30 23.95 8.72
C PRO A 5 -10.87 22.70 9.37
N GLU A 6 -12.09 22.31 9.00
CA GLU A 6 -12.77 21.12 9.50
C GLU A 6 -12.11 19.82 9.04
N ILE A 7 -11.57 19.77 7.81
CA ILE A 7 -10.85 18.59 7.30
C ILE A 7 -9.51 18.47 8.01
N ARG A 8 -8.81 19.60 8.18
CA ARG A 8 -7.54 19.64 8.90
C ARG A 8 -7.71 19.15 10.34
N ALA A 9 -8.71 19.63 11.06
CA ALA A 9 -9.01 19.18 12.42
C ALA A 9 -9.27 17.66 12.50
N ARG A 10 -9.96 17.09 11.51
CA ARG A 10 -10.19 15.63 11.44
C ARG A 10 -8.90 14.85 11.22
N LEU A 11 -8.00 15.35 10.37
CA LEU A 11 -6.69 14.74 10.13
C LEU A 11 -5.77 14.87 11.35
N ASP A 12 -5.76 16.04 12.00
CA ASP A 12 -4.98 16.28 13.22
C ASP A 12 -5.45 15.35 14.36
N ALA A 13 -6.75 15.05 14.42
CA ALA A 13 -7.31 14.09 15.37
C ALA A 13 -6.86 12.63 15.14
N LEU A 14 -6.32 12.29 13.96
CA LEU A 14 -5.72 10.98 13.71
C LEU A 14 -4.30 10.86 14.25
N LEU A 15 -3.58 11.99 14.38
CA LEU A 15 -2.18 12.00 14.83
C LEU A 15 -1.95 11.25 16.15
N PRO A 16 -2.72 11.49 17.23
CA PRO A 16 -2.52 10.75 18.49
C PRO A 16 -2.99 9.29 18.44
N LEU A 17 -3.70 8.88 17.39
CA LEU A 17 -4.21 7.52 17.22
C LEU A 17 -3.32 6.67 16.30
N ALA A 18 -2.41 7.30 15.55
CA ALA A 18 -1.57 6.62 14.60
C ALA A 18 -0.41 5.91 15.29
N GLU A 19 -0.20 4.65 14.92
CA GLU A 19 0.96 3.85 15.33
C GLU A 19 2.17 4.11 14.43
N GLY A 20 1.95 4.70 13.26
CA GLY A 20 3.03 5.04 12.34
C GLY A 20 2.58 5.95 11.20
N PHE A 21 3.57 6.50 10.51
CA PHE A 21 3.39 7.33 9.33
C PHE A 21 4.37 6.90 8.25
N ASP A 22 3.90 6.84 7.02
CA ASP A 22 4.75 6.67 5.84
C ASP A 22 4.68 7.92 4.96
N ARG A 23 5.83 8.27 4.38
CA ARG A 23 5.95 9.24 3.30
C ARG A 23 6.50 8.50 2.09
N SER A 24 5.74 8.51 1.00
CA SER A 24 6.16 7.83 -0.21
C SER A 24 6.00 8.70 -1.45
N TRP A 25 6.76 8.34 -2.49
CA TRP A 25 6.73 8.98 -3.79
C TRP A 25 6.38 7.95 -4.85
N SER A 26 5.58 8.36 -5.82
CA SER A 26 5.24 7.56 -7.00
C SER A 26 5.84 8.21 -8.22
N PHE A 27 6.65 7.47 -8.98
CA PHE A 27 7.26 7.94 -10.22
C PHE A 27 6.48 7.38 -11.41
N SER A 28 6.16 8.23 -12.37
CA SER A 28 5.45 7.86 -13.59
C SER A 28 5.81 8.82 -14.74
N ALA A 29 5.36 8.52 -15.96
CA ALA A 29 5.51 9.44 -17.09
C ALA A 29 4.79 10.78 -16.87
N ALA A 30 3.76 10.83 -16.01
CA ALA A 30 3.06 12.05 -15.63
C ALA A 30 3.80 12.89 -14.57
N GLY A 31 4.95 12.40 -14.06
CA GLY A 31 5.74 13.05 -13.02
C GLY A 31 5.76 12.29 -11.70
N VAL A 32 6.14 13.02 -10.64
CA VAL A 32 6.32 12.49 -9.29
C VAL A 32 5.15 12.92 -8.40
N GLU A 33 4.48 11.95 -7.77
CA GLU A 33 3.41 12.22 -6.80
C GLU A 33 3.89 11.91 -5.38
N ALA A 34 3.85 12.91 -4.50
CA ALA A 34 4.06 12.70 -3.06
C ALA A 34 2.79 12.21 -2.35
N ARG A 35 2.96 11.33 -1.37
CA ARG A 35 1.88 10.72 -0.58
C ARG A 35 2.25 10.64 0.89
N ALA A 36 1.24 10.67 1.75
CA ALA A 36 1.37 10.41 3.17
C ALA A 36 0.33 9.37 3.60
N LEU A 37 0.74 8.39 4.39
CA LEU A 37 -0.13 7.36 4.96
C LEU A 37 -0.11 7.46 6.49
N PHE A 38 -1.29 7.44 7.08
CA PHE A 38 -1.51 7.18 8.50
C PHE A 38 -1.72 5.68 8.68
N PHE A 39 -0.99 5.06 9.60
CA PHE A 39 -1.17 3.68 10.02
C PHE A 39 -1.80 3.66 11.41
N LEU A 40 -2.96 3.02 11.57
CA LEU A 40 -3.74 3.05 12.80
C LEU A 40 -4.14 1.64 13.26
N PRO A 41 -4.28 1.41 14.58
CA PRO A 41 -4.77 0.15 15.09
C PRO A 41 -6.28 0.00 14.80
N PRO A 42 -6.81 -1.23 14.75
CA PRO A 42 -8.20 -1.53 14.39
C PRO A 42 -9.16 -1.31 15.58
N THR A 43 -9.05 -0.15 16.22
CA THR A 43 -9.87 0.23 17.37
C THR A 43 -11.08 1.06 16.94
N ARG A 44 -12.13 1.08 17.77
CA ARG A 44 -13.32 1.89 17.50
C ARG A 44 -13.01 3.39 17.35
N PRO A 45 -12.18 4.03 18.19
CA PRO A 45 -11.81 5.44 18.01
C PRO A 45 -11.08 5.68 16.68
N ALA A 46 -10.07 4.86 16.36
CA ALA A 46 -9.30 4.96 15.12
C ALA A 46 -10.21 4.82 13.89
N LEU A 47 -11.06 3.79 13.86
CA LEU A 47 -12.01 3.57 12.78
C LEU A 47 -12.97 4.74 12.61
N THR A 48 -13.51 5.27 13.71
CA THR A 48 -14.46 6.39 13.67
C THR A 48 -13.79 7.65 13.13
N GLY A 49 -12.60 7.99 13.63
CA GLY A 49 -11.84 9.14 13.17
C GLY A 49 -11.42 9.01 11.70
N LEU A 50 -10.92 7.83 11.31
CA LEU A 50 -10.45 7.55 9.95
C LEU A 50 -11.58 7.69 8.93
N LEU A 51 -12.76 7.16 9.22
CA LEU A 51 -13.91 7.28 8.32
C LEU A 51 -14.45 8.70 8.25
N ALA A 52 -14.50 9.43 9.37
CA ALA A 52 -14.88 10.84 9.37
C ALA A 52 -13.90 11.69 8.56
N ALA A 53 -12.59 11.42 8.64
CA ALA A 53 -11.58 12.07 7.84
C ALA A 53 -11.77 11.74 6.35
N ALA A 54 -11.90 10.46 5.99
CA ALA A 54 -12.08 10.02 4.60
C ALA A 54 -13.34 10.62 3.95
N GLU A 55 -14.46 10.64 4.67
CA GLU A 55 -15.71 11.28 4.21
C GLU A 55 -15.51 12.79 4.00
N GLY A 56 -14.86 13.48 4.95
CA GLY A 56 -14.55 14.91 4.82
C GLY A 56 -13.66 15.21 3.62
N LEU A 57 -12.82 14.26 3.22
CA LEU A 57 -11.96 14.32 2.03
C LEU A 57 -12.68 13.90 0.74
N GLY A 58 -13.99 13.68 0.78
CA GLY A 58 -14.82 13.39 -0.40
C GLY A 58 -14.90 11.91 -0.77
N MET A 59 -14.52 10.98 0.11
CA MET A 59 -14.77 9.56 -0.13
C MET A 59 -16.27 9.27 -0.12
N SER A 60 -16.77 8.60 -1.16
CA SER A 60 -18.19 8.31 -1.29
C SER A 60 -18.69 7.32 -0.24
N GLU A 61 -19.99 7.41 0.08
CA GLU A 61 -20.66 6.47 0.99
C GLU A 61 -20.54 5.02 0.50
N ALA A 62 -20.63 4.78 -0.81
CA ALA A 62 -20.47 3.45 -1.39
C ALA A 62 -19.07 2.87 -1.13
N THR A 63 -18.02 3.68 -1.28
CA THR A 63 -16.64 3.28 -0.98
C THR A 63 -16.47 2.97 0.51
N ILE A 64 -17.03 3.82 1.39
CA ILE A 64 -16.98 3.62 2.86
C ILE A 64 -17.75 2.36 3.27
N ALA A 65 -18.90 2.08 2.67
CA ALA A 65 -19.68 0.87 2.92
C ALA A 65 -18.89 -0.39 2.52
N GLY A 66 -18.23 -0.37 1.35
CA GLY A 66 -17.35 -1.45 0.92
C GLY A 66 -16.18 -1.68 1.89
N PHE A 67 -15.54 -0.61 2.35
CA PHE A 67 -14.48 -0.70 3.37
C PHE A 67 -15.00 -1.33 4.67
N ARG A 68 -16.17 -0.90 5.15
CA ARG A 68 -16.78 -1.46 6.37
C ARG A 68 -17.09 -2.95 6.22
N ALA A 69 -17.61 -3.37 5.08
CA ALA A 69 -17.92 -4.77 4.81
C ALA A 69 -16.65 -5.65 4.83
N ALA A 70 -15.50 -5.08 4.49
CA ALA A 70 -14.21 -5.80 4.47
C ALA A 70 -13.47 -5.82 5.81
N LEU A 71 -13.87 -5.01 6.82
CA LEU A 71 -13.21 -4.93 8.13
C LEU A 71 -12.98 -6.28 8.86
N PRO A 72 -13.86 -7.29 8.79
CA PRO A 72 -13.69 -8.52 9.57
C PRO A 72 -12.33 -9.18 9.35
N GLY A 73 -11.57 -9.34 10.44
CA GLY A 73 -10.24 -9.95 10.44
C GLY A 73 -9.08 -8.99 10.11
N ALA A 74 -9.34 -7.71 9.84
CA ALA A 74 -8.29 -6.73 9.64
C ALA A 74 -7.61 -6.38 10.98
N ASP A 75 -6.27 -6.35 10.97
CA ASP A 75 -5.43 -6.05 12.13
C ASP A 75 -4.79 -4.66 12.09
N ALA A 76 -4.95 -3.93 10.99
CA ALA A 76 -4.64 -2.51 10.94
C ALA A 76 -5.47 -1.75 9.90
N LEU A 77 -5.56 -0.44 10.09
CA LEU A 77 -6.26 0.51 9.25
C LEU A 77 -5.27 1.51 8.65
N GLY A 78 -5.53 1.97 7.43
CA GLY A 78 -4.70 3.01 6.81
C GLY A 78 -5.52 4.09 6.13
N LEU A 79 -5.03 5.33 6.19
CA LEU A 79 -5.53 6.45 5.38
C LEU A 79 -4.38 7.08 4.61
N THR A 80 -4.41 7.03 3.29
CA THR A 80 -3.44 7.73 2.43
C THR A 80 -4.06 8.96 1.79
N LEU A 81 -3.28 10.04 1.80
CA LEU A 81 -3.51 11.27 1.07
C LEU A 81 -2.44 11.39 -0.03
N SER A 82 -2.83 11.80 -1.23
CA SER A 82 -1.88 12.12 -2.29
C SER A 82 -1.91 13.60 -2.66
N GLN A 83 -0.77 14.12 -3.13
CA GLN A 83 -0.67 15.48 -3.66
C GLN A 83 -1.64 15.71 -4.83
N GLY A 84 -1.88 14.67 -5.65
CA GLY A 84 -2.88 14.68 -6.72
C GLY A 84 -4.34 14.65 -6.24
N GLY A 85 -4.60 14.68 -4.93
CA GLY A 85 -5.94 14.76 -4.35
C GLY A 85 -6.66 13.42 -4.21
N SER A 86 -6.02 12.29 -4.52
CA SER A 86 -6.63 10.98 -4.28
C SER A 86 -6.57 10.62 -2.79
N VAL A 87 -7.63 9.95 -2.32
CA VAL A 87 -7.76 9.48 -0.92
C VAL A 87 -7.89 7.98 -0.95
N ARG A 88 -7.22 7.27 -0.04
CA ARG A 88 -7.31 5.81 0.04
C ARG A 88 -7.50 5.36 1.47
N LEU A 89 -8.41 4.41 1.66
CA LEU A 89 -8.48 3.62 2.87
C LEU A 89 -7.79 2.28 2.64
N TYR A 90 -7.10 1.79 3.66
CA TYR A 90 -6.44 0.49 3.65
C TYR A 90 -6.88 -0.38 4.81
N LEU A 91 -7.00 -1.68 4.56
CA LEU A 91 -7.07 -2.72 5.57
C LEU A 91 -5.85 -3.62 5.42
N GLN A 92 -5.29 -4.05 6.55
CA GLN A 92 -4.21 -5.04 6.62
C GLN A 92 -4.69 -6.31 7.34
N TYR A 93 -4.21 -7.47 6.90
CA TYR A 93 -4.50 -8.80 7.46
C TYR A 93 -3.22 -9.57 7.78
N TRP A 94 -2.24 -8.91 8.40
CA TRP A 94 -0.92 -9.49 8.67
C TRP A 94 -0.99 -10.68 9.63
N GLU A 95 -1.73 -10.58 10.73
CA GLU A 95 -1.80 -11.64 11.74
C GLU A 95 -2.44 -12.90 11.16
N ARG A 96 -3.47 -12.72 10.32
CA ARG A 96 -4.09 -13.82 9.59
C ARG A 96 -3.12 -14.49 8.61
N MET A 97 -2.30 -13.69 7.91
CA MET A 97 -1.29 -14.21 7.00
C MET A 97 -0.22 -15.01 7.75
N VAL A 98 0.27 -14.50 8.88
CA VAL A 98 1.24 -15.20 9.74
C VAL A 98 0.66 -16.53 10.21
N GLN A 99 -0.58 -16.55 10.69
CA GLN A 99 -1.23 -17.79 11.12
C GLN A 99 -1.32 -18.84 10.00
N ARG A 100 -1.65 -18.43 8.77
CA ARG A 100 -1.68 -19.33 7.59
C ARG A 100 -0.31 -19.94 7.33
N VAL A 101 0.72 -19.09 7.26
CA VAL A 101 2.10 -19.53 6.99
C VAL A 101 2.60 -20.48 8.08
N LEU A 102 2.35 -20.19 9.36
CA LEU A 102 2.72 -21.06 10.48
C LEU A 102 1.98 -22.41 10.45
N ALA A 103 0.77 -22.44 9.90
CA ALA A 103 0.01 -23.67 9.66
C ALA A 103 0.43 -24.42 8.38
N GLY A 104 1.42 -23.92 7.64
CA GLY A 104 1.90 -24.51 6.38
C GLY A 104 1.05 -24.16 5.15
N ASP A 105 0.08 -23.25 5.27
CA ASP A 105 -0.71 -22.75 4.14
C ASP A 105 0.00 -21.57 3.46
N LEU A 106 0.66 -21.86 2.34
CA LEU A 106 1.37 -20.88 1.50
C LEU A 106 0.54 -20.41 0.29
N ALA A 107 -0.74 -20.77 0.20
CA ALA A 107 -1.57 -20.35 -0.92
C ALA A 107 -1.79 -18.82 -0.90
N PRO A 108 -1.80 -18.15 -2.08
CA PRO A 108 -1.99 -16.71 -2.15
C PRO A 108 -3.26 -16.25 -1.44
N ALA A 109 -3.14 -15.22 -0.61
CA ALA A 109 -4.27 -14.68 0.14
C ALA A 109 -4.16 -13.16 0.33
N PRO A 110 -5.28 -12.42 0.49
CA PRO A 110 -5.24 -10.98 0.70
C PRO A 110 -4.42 -10.62 1.94
N LEU A 111 -3.42 -9.76 1.74
CA LEU A 111 -2.68 -9.11 2.82
C LEU A 111 -3.14 -7.66 3.02
N TYR A 112 -3.46 -6.98 1.92
CA TYR A 112 -4.04 -5.63 1.97
C TYR A 112 -5.27 -5.53 1.08
N LEU A 113 -6.20 -4.65 1.48
CA LEU A 113 -7.27 -4.15 0.64
C LEU A 113 -7.18 -2.62 0.60
N GLY A 114 -7.23 -2.04 -0.60
CA GLY A 114 -7.23 -0.60 -0.81
C GLY A 114 -8.54 -0.13 -1.41
N PHE A 115 -9.12 0.93 -0.85
CA PHE A 115 -10.34 1.57 -1.33
C PHE A 115 -10.00 3.01 -1.71
N LYS A 116 -9.92 3.29 -3.00
CA LYS A 116 -9.46 4.56 -3.54
C LYS A 116 -10.61 5.40 -4.07
N GLN A 117 -10.57 6.68 -3.73
CA GLN A 117 -11.40 7.72 -4.32
C GLN A 117 -10.50 8.70 -5.09
N PHE A 118 -10.86 9.00 -6.34
CA PHE A 118 -10.21 10.01 -7.17
C PHE A 118 -10.95 11.35 -7.10
N PRO A 119 -10.28 12.47 -7.44
CA PRO A 119 -10.89 13.81 -7.44
C PRO A 119 -12.09 13.97 -8.37
N ASP A 120 -12.16 13.16 -9.44
CA ASP A 120 -13.28 13.15 -10.39
C ASP A 120 -14.51 12.37 -9.88
N GLY A 121 -14.46 11.88 -8.64
CA GLY A 121 -15.55 11.10 -8.04
C GLY A 121 -15.53 9.62 -8.40
N THR A 122 -14.58 9.16 -9.23
CA THR A 122 -14.44 7.73 -9.52
C THR A 122 -13.83 6.98 -8.34
N GLY A 123 -14.33 5.76 -8.11
CA GLY A 123 -13.86 4.84 -7.07
C GLY A 123 -13.13 3.63 -7.67
N ARG A 124 -12.15 3.09 -6.95
CA ARG A 124 -11.46 1.85 -7.32
C ARG A 124 -11.06 1.07 -6.09
N ASN A 125 -11.27 -0.25 -6.12
CA ASN A 125 -10.79 -1.16 -5.08
C ASN A 125 -9.62 -1.99 -5.62
N ASP A 126 -8.58 -2.14 -4.81
CA ASP A 126 -7.37 -2.90 -5.12
C ASP A 126 -7.21 -4.03 -4.07
N VAL A 127 -6.99 -5.27 -4.50
CA VAL A 127 -6.65 -6.40 -3.61
C VAL A 127 -5.19 -6.74 -3.77
N TYR A 128 -4.46 -6.83 -2.66
CA TYR A 128 -3.04 -7.17 -2.63
C TYR A 128 -2.90 -8.57 -2.07
N HIS A 129 -2.79 -9.56 -2.95
CA HIS A 129 -2.58 -10.94 -2.57
C HIS A 129 -1.11 -11.12 -2.19
N CYS A 130 -0.82 -11.53 -0.96
CA CYS A 130 0.51 -11.99 -0.57
C CYS A 130 0.76 -13.36 -1.18
N LEU A 131 1.98 -13.54 -1.70
CA LEU A 131 2.52 -14.81 -2.16
C LEU A 131 3.69 -15.15 -1.22
N PRO A 132 3.43 -15.85 -0.10
CA PRO A 132 4.49 -16.23 0.82
C PRO A 132 5.55 -17.06 0.10
N MET A 133 6.82 -16.68 0.25
CA MET A 133 7.94 -17.34 -0.42
C MET A 133 7.76 -17.48 -1.94
N ALA A 134 7.18 -16.47 -2.59
CA ALA A 134 6.96 -16.46 -4.04
C ALA A 134 8.21 -16.93 -4.79
N PRO A 135 8.12 -17.93 -5.70
CA PRO A 135 9.25 -18.37 -6.48
C PRO A 135 9.80 -17.22 -7.33
N GLU A 136 11.12 -17.13 -7.42
CA GLU A 136 11.82 -16.10 -8.19
C GLU A 136 11.35 -16.03 -9.65
N ALA A 137 11.05 -17.18 -10.24
CA ALA A 137 10.51 -17.29 -11.59
C ALA A 137 9.18 -16.55 -11.82
N GLU A 138 8.41 -16.25 -10.75
CA GLU A 138 7.14 -15.53 -10.87
C GLU A 138 7.31 -14.01 -10.90
N TYR A 139 8.25 -13.46 -10.12
CA TYR A 139 8.40 -12.00 -9.98
C TYR A 139 9.58 -11.44 -10.77
N ARG A 140 10.68 -12.19 -10.92
CA ARG A 140 11.91 -11.68 -11.53
C ARG A 140 11.72 -11.21 -12.97
N PRO A 141 11.10 -11.97 -13.89
CA PRO A 141 10.94 -11.52 -15.27
C PRO A 141 10.14 -10.22 -15.40
N VAL A 142 9.15 -10.02 -14.51
CA VAL A 142 8.31 -8.83 -14.50
C VAL A 142 9.10 -7.60 -14.04
N LEU A 143 9.92 -7.74 -12.99
CA LEU A 143 10.78 -6.67 -12.50
C LEU A 143 11.87 -6.29 -13.50
N GLU A 144 12.52 -7.29 -14.10
CA GLU A 144 13.57 -7.07 -15.10
C GLU A 144 13.02 -6.31 -16.32
N ALA A 145 11.88 -6.76 -16.87
CA ALA A 145 11.22 -6.08 -17.98
C ALA A 145 10.83 -4.64 -17.64
N ALA A 146 10.30 -4.39 -16.43
CA ALA A 146 9.93 -3.05 -15.99
C ALA A 146 11.16 -2.12 -15.88
N LEU A 147 12.23 -2.57 -15.19
CA LEU A 147 13.43 -1.76 -14.96
C LEU A 147 14.21 -1.50 -16.26
N THR A 148 14.33 -2.50 -17.14
CA THR A 148 14.91 -2.30 -18.46
C THR A 148 14.08 -1.32 -19.29
N GLY A 149 12.74 -1.34 -19.17
CA GLY A 149 11.86 -0.34 -19.79
C GLY A 149 12.09 1.09 -19.28
N PHE A 150 12.61 1.26 -18.06
CA PHE A 150 13.06 2.54 -17.51
C PHE A 150 14.51 2.91 -17.88
N GLY A 151 15.19 2.09 -18.69
CA GLY A 151 16.55 2.34 -19.17
C GLY A 151 17.66 1.81 -18.26
N CYS A 152 17.34 1.01 -17.24
CA CYS A 152 18.38 0.35 -16.43
C CYS A 152 19.15 -0.69 -17.26
N THR A 153 20.48 -0.71 -17.11
CA THR A 153 21.32 -1.75 -17.74
C THR A 153 21.09 -3.11 -17.07
N PRO A 154 21.28 -4.24 -17.79
CA PRO A 154 21.10 -5.57 -17.20
C PRO A 154 21.92 -5.77 -15.91
N ASP A 155 23.17 -5.30 -15.88
CA ASP A 155 24.02 -5.39 -14.68
C ASP A 155 23.49 -4.58 -13.50
N ALA A 156 22.95 -3.38 -13.76
CA ALA A 156 22.33 -2.56 -12.72
C ALA A 156 21.05 -3.23 -12.18
N VAL A 157 20.23 -3.79 -13.06
CA VAL A 157 19.04 -4.56 -12.69
C VAL A 157 19.43 -5.76 -11.82
N ALA A 158 20.42 -6.55 -12.23
CA ALA A 158 20.88 -7.70 -11.47
C ALA A 158 21.32 -7.32 -10.05
N ARG A 159 22.12 -6.25 -9.90
CA ARG A 159 22.53 -5.72 -8.58
C ARG A 159 21.35 -5.21 -7.74
N LEU A 160 20.39 -4.50 -8.34
CA LEU A 160 19.22 -3.98 -7.64
C LEU A 160 18.30 -5.09 -7.13
N LEU A 161 18.20 -6.20 -7.87
CA LEU A 161 17.34 -7.34 -7.53
C LEU A 161 18.02 -8.37 -6.63
N GLU A 162 19.35 -8.37 -6.51
CA GLU A 162 20.11 -9.30 -5.66
C GLU A 162 19.61 -9.41 -4.20
N PRO A 163 19.29 -8.31 -3.48
CA PRO A 163 18.79 -8.43 -2.11
C PRO A 163 17.33 -8.89 -2.02
N LEU A 164 16.59 -8.96 -3.14
CA LEU A 164 15.17 -9.25 -3.18
C LEU A 164 14.92 -10.77 -3.30
N THR A 165 15.13 -11.47 -2.19
CA THR A 165 14.91 -12.92 -2.11
C THR A 165 13.54 -13.25 -1.49
N PRO A 166 12.99 -14.46 -1.75
CA PRO A 166 11.69 -14.86 -1.21
C PRO A 166 11.60 -14.85 0.33
N ASP A 167 12.72 -15.03 1.03
CA ASP A 167 12.82 -15.00 2.49
C ASP A 167 13.01 -13.59 3.08
N ARG A 168 13.42 -12.61 2.25
CA ARG A 168 13.66 -11.22 2.69
C ARG A 168 12.52 -10.26 2.32
N CYS A 169 11.68 -10.64 1.37
CA CYS A 169 10.61 -9.81 0.86
C CYS A 169 9.24 -10.42 1.11
N ILE A 170 8.30 -9.56 1.48
CA ILE A 170 6.88 -9.88 1.36
C ILE A 170 6.47 -9.50 -0.06
N TRP A 171 6.17 -10.51 -0.86
CA TRP A 171 5.73 -10.34 -2.24
C TRP A 171 4.21 -10.25 -2.29
N THR A 172 3.69 -9.24 -2.98
CA THR A 172 2.26 -9.15 -3.26
C THR A 172 1.99 -8.90 -4.73
N ARG A 173 0.94 -9.55 -5.25
CA ARG A 173 0.33 -9.24 -6.54
C ARG A 173 -0.93 -8.42 -6.30
N THR A 174 -0.98 -7.24 -6.92
CA THR A 174 -2.18 -6.40 -6.91
C THR A 174 -3.09 -6.79 -8.06
N GLU A 175 -4.34 -7.06 -7.76
CA GLU A 175 -5.40 -7.31 -8.73
C GLU A 175 -6.47 -6.22 -8.64
N GLY A 176 -6.87 -5.70 -9.80
CA GLY A 176 -7.95 -4.74 -9.95
C GLY A 176 -8.25 -4.49 -11.43
N PRO A 177 -9.39 -3.83 -11.75
CA PRO A 177 -9.74 -3.51 -13.13
C PRO A 177 -8.62 -2.76 -13.85
N GLY A 178 -8.06 -3.36 -14.90
CA GLY A 178 -6.98 -2.77 -15.71
C GLY A 178 -5.61 -2.69 -15.01
N ARG A 179 -5.40 -3.40 -13.90
CA ARG A 179 -4.14 -3.37 -13.16
C ARG A 179 -3.65 -4.77 -12.79
N ALA A 180 -2.45 -5.09 -13.27
CA ALA A 180 -1.61 -6.16 -12.75
C ALA A 180 -0.28 -5.53 -12.35
N SER A 181 0.03 -5.51 -11.06
CA SER A 181 1.30 -4.99 -10.57
C SER A 181 1.85 -5.83 -9.45
N TRP A 182 3.17 -5.85 -9.31
CA TRP A 182 3.86 -6.44 -8.18
C TRP A 182 4.27 -5.37 -7.18
N LEU A 183 4.28 -5.74 -5.91
CA LEU A 183 4.87 -4.97 -4.83
C LEU A 183 5.76 -5.90 -4.01
N ALA A 184 7.02 -5.50 -3.85
CA ALA A 184 7.96 -6.12 -2.94
C ALA A 184 8.09 -5.22 -1.70
N THR A 185 7.73 -5.73 -0.53
CA THR A 185 8.03 -5.05 0.73
C THR A 185 9.27 -5.67 1.33
N LEU A 186 10.40 -4.97 1.20
CA LEU A 186 11.65 -5.31 1.86
C LEU A 186 11.68 -4.65 3.24
N ARG A 187 11.78 -5.46 4.31
CA ARG A 187 12.15 -4.92 5.63
C ARG A 187 13.66 -4.67 5.60
N ARG A 188 14.08 -3.46 5.22
CA ARG A 188 15.50 -3.07 5.23
C ARG A 188 16.05 -3.21 6.66
N ALA A 189 16.89 -4.21 6.90
CA ALA A 189 18.13 -3.95 7.60
C ALA A 189 19.03 -3.21 6.59
N GLU A 190 19.41 -1.98 6.92
CA GLU A 190 20.31 -1.04 6.21
C GLU A 190 20.76 -1.41 4.78
N ILE A 191 20.36 -0.61 3.79
CA ILE A 191 21.05 -0.57 2.49
C ILE A 191 22.06 0.57 2.53
N PRO A 192 23.35 0.32 2.25
CA PRO A 192 24.37 1.35 2.18
C PRO A 192 23.97 2.47 1.20
N ALA A 193 24.13 3.72 1.63
CA ALA A 193 23.72 4.90 0.87
C ALA A 193 24.47 5.11 -0.47
N GLY A 194 25.53 4.33 -0.74
CA GLY A 194 26.41 4.49 -1.90
C GLY A 194 25.82 4.08 -3.26
N ASP A 195 24.74 3.29 -3.28
CA ASP A 195 24.28 2.62 -4.51
C ASP A 195 23.07 3.28 -5.20
N LEU A 196 22.54 4.37 -4.66
CA LEU A 196 21.36 5.08 -5.22
C LEU A 196 21.73 6.29 -6.09
N ALA A 197 23.03 6.53 -6.34
CA ALA A 197 23.53 7.73 -7.02
C ALA A 197 24.47 7.45 -8.21
N ALA A 198 24.28 6.34 -8.92
CA ALA A 198 24.99 6.05 -10.18
C ALA A 198 24.06 6.13 -11.39
#